data_AF-A0A914FTZ4-F1
#
_entry.id   AF-A0A914FTZ4-F1
#
_cell.length_a   1.000
_cell.length_b   1.000
_cell.length_c   1.000
_cell.angle_alpha   90.00
_cell.angle_beta   90.00
_cell.angle_gamma   90.00
#
_symmetry.space_group_name_H-M   'P 1'
#
loop_
_entity.id
_entity.type
_entity.pdbx_description
1 polymer ?
#
loop_
_entity_poly.entity_id
_entity_poly.type
_entity_poly.pdbx_seq_one_letter_code
_entity_poly.pdbx_strand_id
1 'polypeptide(L)'
;MTEERTVYITYLHDDVTADLLEEIFTQVGPVEHVSIVAAASNPRYAFVQFVDEESVPFSIQTMDGLKLFNTPIMVRPRAKTKQVCTF
;
A
#
# COMPACT_ATOMS: atom_id res chain seq x y z
N MET A 1 -16.17 -1.41 6.64
CA MET A 1 -15.32 -2.27 7.49
C MET A 1 -14.13 -2.89 6.74
N THR A 2 -14.02 -2.77 5.41
CA THR A 2 -12.84 -3.25 4.63
C THR A 2 -11.79 -2.16 4.36
N GLU A 3 -12.15 -0.88 4.46
CA GLU A 3 -11.23 0.23 4.17
C GLU A 3 -10.15 0.42 5.25
N GLU A 4 -10.40 -0.04 6.49
CA GLU A 4 -9.48 0.02 7.63
C GLU A 4 -8.27 -0.91 7.48
N ARG A 5 -8.42 -1.95 6.64
CA ARG A 5 -7.40 -2.94 6.32
C ARG A 5 -6.75 -2.74 4.96
N THR A 6 -7.00 -1.60 4.32
CA THR A 6 -6.50 -1.32 2.97
C THR A 6 -5.52 -0.17 2.99
N VAL A 7 -4.39 -0.34 2.29
CA VAL A 7 -3.48 0.75 1.94
C VAL A 7 -3.59 1.10 0.47
N TYR A 8 -3.33 2.36 0.19
CA TYR A 8 -3.26 2.93 -1.14
C TYR A 8 -1.81 3.35 -1.42
N ILE A 9 -1.32 2.97 -2.60
CA ILE A 9 0.05 3.17 -3.02
C ILE A 9 0.06 4.07 -4.26
N THR A 10 0.95 5.05 -4.27
CA THR A 10 1.18 5.96 -5.40
C THR A 10 2.63 6.04 -5.82
N TYR A 11 2.84 6.75 -6.93
CA TYR A 11 4.14 6.90 -7.57
C TYR A 11 4.69 5.53 -8.01
N LEU A 12 3.81 4.69 -8.54
CA LEU A 12 4.17 3.37 -9.06
C LEU A 12 4.76 3.50 -10.46
N HIS A 13 5.86 2.78 -10.71
CA HIS A 13 6.44 2.63 -12.04
C HIS A 13 5.58 1.71 -12.93
N ASP A 14 5.71 1.82 -14.25
CA ASP A 14 5.01 0.97 -15.22
C ASP A 14 5.40 -0.52 -15.14
N ASP A 15 6.59 -0.81 -14.60
CA ASP A 15 7.05 -2.18 -14.39
C ASP A 15 6.54 -2.83 -13.09
N VAL A 16 5.91 -2.06 -12.19
CA VAL A 16 5.39 -2.63 -10.93
C VAL A 16 4.14 -3.47 -11.21
N THR A 17 4.15 -4.74 -10.82
CA THR A 17 3.02 -5.67 -10.97
C THR A 17 2.32 -5.93 -9.64
N ALA A 18 1.10 -6.50 -9.70
CA ALA A 18 0.32 -6.80 -8.50
C ALA A 18 1.03 -7.87 -7.67
N ASP A 19 1.56 -8.91 -8.32
CA ASP A 19 2.35 -9.97 -7.69
C ASP A 19 3.58 -9.41 -6.97
N LEU A 20 4.30 -8.46 -7.59
CA LEU A 20 5.47 -7.83 -6.95
C LEU A 20 5.08 -7.07 -5.68
N LEU A 21 3.97 -6.32 -5.73
CA LEU A 21 3.47 -5.63 -4.53
C LEU A 21 3.06 -6.66 -3.47
N GLU A 22 2.34 -7.71 -3.85
CA GLU A 22 1.95 -8.78 -2.93
C GLU A 22 3.16 -9.40 -2.22
N GLU A 23 4.22 -9.75 -2.95
CA GLU A 23 5.45 -10.33 -2.38
C GLU A 23 6.13 -9.38 -1.40
N ILE A 24 6.21 -8.09 -1.74
CA ILE A 24 6.83 -7.07 -0.88
C ILE A 24 5.99 -6.86 0.39
N PHE A 25 4.68 -6.68 0.25
CA PHE A 25 3.80 -6.40 1.37
C PHE A 25 3.55 -7.63 2.26
N THR A 26 3.73 -8.84 1.73
CA THR A 26 3.73 -10.08 2.53
C THR A 26 4.82 -10.09 3.60
N GLN A 27 5.92 -9.36 3.42
CA GLN A 27 6.98 -9.23 4.45
C GLN A 27 6.52 -8.41 5.67
N VAL A 28 5.50 -7.56 5.51
CA VAL A 28 4.94 -6.72 6.57
C VAL A 28 3.79 -7.45 7.27
N GLY A 29 2.97 -8.18 6.51
CA GLY A 29 1.83 -8.90 7.05
C GLY A 29 1.06 -9.68 6.00
N PRO A 30 0.11 -10.51 6.43
CA PRO A 30 -0.71 -11.33 5.53
C PRO A 30 -1.56 -10.45 4.61
N VAL A 31 -1.29 -10.54 3.31
CA VAL A 31 -2.04 -9.86 2.25
C VAL A 31 -3.25 -10.70 1.85
N GLU A 32 -4.42 -10.07 1.78
CA GLU A 32 -5.67 -10.70 1.32
C GLU A 32 -5.89 -10.48 -0.18
N HIS A 33 -5.62 -9.27 -0.66
CA HIS A 33 -5.85 -8.92 -2.08
C HIS A 33 -5.01 -7.71 -2.52
N VAL A 34 -4.50 -7.76 -3.76
CA VAL A 34 -3.82 -6.62 -4.41
C VAL A 34 -4.54 -6.25 -5.70
N SER A 35 -4.80 -4.96 -5.88
CA SER A 35 -5.45 -4.41 -7.08
C SER A 35 -4.70 -3.20 -7.60
N ILE A 36 -4.23 -3.27 -8.85
CA ILE A 36 -3.57 -2.14 -9.51
C ILE A 36 -4.57 -1.46 -10.44
N VAL A 37 -4.66 -0.13 -10.33
CA VAL A 37 -5.44 0.72 -11.21
C VAL A 37 -4.48 1.64 -11.97
N ALA A 38 -4.28 1.32 -13.23
CA ALA A 38 -3.57 2.17 -14.18
C ALA A 38 -4.60 2.83 -15.09
N ALA A 39 -4.68 4.16 -15.07
CA ALA A 39 -5.56 4.92 -15.95
C ALA A 39 -4.70 5.67 -16.98
N ALA A 40 -5.14 5.68 -18.25
CA ALA A 40 -4.36 6.20 -19.38
C ALA A 40 -3.90 7.67 -19.27
N SER A 41 -4.53 8.47 -18.40
CA SER A 41 -4.15 9.87 -18.14
C SER A 41 -3.86 10.18 -16.66
N ASN A 42 -3.90 9.19 -15.76
CA ASN A 42 -3.69 9.41 -14.33
C ASN A 42 -2.48 8.62 -13.83
N PRO A 43 -1.78 9.13 -12.81
CA PRO A 43 -0.67 8.41 -12.19
C PRO A 43 -1.16 7.05 -11.71
N ARG A 44 -0.36 6.00 -11.94
CA ARG A 44 -0.70 4.63 -11.55
C ARG A 44 -0.77 4.49 -10.04
N TYR A 45 -1.85 3.88 -9.54
CA TYR A 45 -2.04 3.61 -8.12
C TYR A 45 -2.41 2.14 -7.90
N ALA A 46 -2.16 1.66 -6.69
CA ALA A 46 -2.53 0.32 -6.28
C ALA A 46 -3.18 0.33 -4.90
N PHE A 47 -4.00 -0.67 -4.65
CA PHE A 47 -4.59 -0.97 -3.37
C PHE A 47 -4.10 -2.33 -2.90
N VAL A 48 -3.65 -2.39 -1.66
CA VAL A 48 -3.29 -3.64 -0.98
C VAL A 48 -4.19 -3.77 0.22
N GLN A 49 -4.96 -4.84 0.25
CA GLN A 49 -5.82 -5.21 1.35
C GLN A 49 -5.12 -6.28 2.19
N PHE A 50 -4.96 -6.02 3.47
CA PHE A 50 -4.44 -6.97 4.44
C PHE A 50 -5.56 -7.76 5.10
N VAL A 51 -5.20 -8.91 5.65
CA VAL A 51 -6.09 -9.69 6.51
C VAL A 51 -6.29 -8.95 7.84
N ASP A 52 -5.20 -8.45 8.42
CA ASP A 52 -5.15 -7.76 9.72
C ASP A 52 -5.03 -6.23 9.57
N GLU A 53 -5.72 -5.47 10.42
CA GLU A 53 -5.66 -4.01 10.40
C GLU A 53 -4.37 -3.45 10.97
N GLU A 54 -3.71 -4.19 11.86
CA GLU A 54 -2.43 -3.80 12.46
C GLU A 54 -1.29 -3.79 11.42
N SER A 55 -1.43 -4.55 10.33
CA SER A 55 -0.47 -4.54 9.22
C SER A 55 -0.49 -3.22 8.44
N VAL A 56 -1.60 -2.46 8.47
CA VAL A 56 -1.73 -1.17 7.78
C VAL A 56 -0.72 -0.13 8.30
N PRO A 57 -0.72 0.27 9.59
CA PRO A 57 0.23 1.26 10.10
C PRO A 57 1.68 0.77 9.98
N PHE A 58 1.93 -0.54 10.14
CA PHE A 58 3.26 -1.12 9.97
C PHE A 58 3.74 -1.00 8.51
N SER A 59 2.89 -1.31 7.55
CA SER A 59 3.21 -1.19 6.12
C SER A 59 3.58 0.24 5.73
N ILE A 60 2.88 1.23 6.28
CA ILE A 60 3.15 2.65 6.01
C ILE A 60 4.50 3.04 6.61
N GLN A 61 4.81 2.60 7.83
CA GLN A 61 6.07 2.95 8.47
C GLN A 61 7.28 2.30 7.79
N THR A 62 7.14 1.08 7.27
CA THR A 62 8.25 0.32 6.68
C THR A 62 8.40 0.50 5.16
N MET A 63 7.28 0.62 4.42
CA MET A 63 7.28 0.62 2.96
C MET A 63 7.14 2.02 2.34
N ASP A 64 6.74 3.05 3.08
CA ASP A 64 6.69 4.42 2.56
C ASP A 64 8.11 4.91 2.23
N GLY A 65 8.28 5.38 0.99
CA GLY A 65 9.58 5.81 0.46
C GLY A 65 10.46 4.68 -0.08
N LEU A 66 10.01 3.43 -0.07
CA LEU A 66 10.73 2.31 -0.70
C LEU A 66 10.92 2.59 -2.19
N LYS A 67 12.13 2.40 -2.72
CA LYS A 67 12.39 2.61 -4.14
C LYS A 67 12.12 1.33 -4.94
N LEU A 68 11.07 1.34 -5.77
CA LEU A 68 10.80 0.31 -6.77
C LEU A 68 11.17 0.85 -8.15
N PHE A 69 12.05 0.15 -8.87
CA PHE A 69 12.52 0.58 -10.19
C PHE A 69 13.03 2.03 -10.20
N ASN A 70 13.82 2.38 -9.17
CA ASN A 70 14.38 3.73 -8.97
C ASN A 70 13.33 4.83 -8.72
N THR A 71 12.06 4.47 -8.54
CA THR A 71 10.97 5.39 -8.18
C THR A 71 10.53 5.14 -6.73
N PRO A 72 10.57 6.14 -5.84
CA PRO A 72 10.08 5.97 -4.48
C PRO A 72 8.56 5.83 -4.47
N ILE A 73 8.06 4.72 -3.93
CA ILE A 73 6.63 4.52 -3.73
C ILE A 73 6.16 5.25 -2.48
N MET A 74 4.90 5.66 -2.49
CA MET A 74 4.27 6.33 -1.36
C MET A 74 3.10 5.51 -0.87
N VAL A 75 3.12 5.12 0.40
CA VAL A 75 2.14 4.21 1.00
C VAL A 75 1.31 4.97 2.01
N ARG A 76 -0.01 4.93 1.87
CA ARG A 76 -0.93 5.65 2.73
C ARG A 76 -2.12 4.79 3.12
N PRO A 77 -2.70 4.97 4.31
CA PRO A 77 -3.88 4.23 4.71
C PRO A 77 -5.08 4.71 3.88
N ARG A 78 -5.94 3.78 3.44
CA ARG A 78 -7.20 4.13 2.78
C ARG A 78 -8.22 4.65 3.80
N ALA A 79 -8.25 4.06 4.99
CA ALA A 79 -9.01 4.61 6.10
C ALA A 79 -8.37 5.92 6.61
N LYS A 80 -9.22 6.90 6.92
CA LYS A 80 -8.84 8.01 7.79
C LYS A 80 -8.74 7.49 9.22
N THR A 81 -7.70 6.70 9.52
CA THR A 81 -7.41 6.35 10.90
C THR A 81 -7.19 7.65 11.64
N LYS A 82 -8.08 7.92 12.61
CA LYS A 82 -7.88 8.97 13.60
C LYS A 82 -6.49 8.73 14.16
N GLN A 83 -5.54 9.61 13.87
CA GLN A 83 -4.32 9.71 14.66
C GLN A 83 -4.79 10.00 16.09
N VAL A 84 -4.96 8.94 16.85
CA VAL A 84 -5.00 9.01 18.30
C VAL A 84 -3.56 9.31 18.66
N CYS A 85 -3.25 10.61 18.75
CA CYS A 85 -2.13 11.07 19.56
C CYS A 85 -2.31 10.46 20.95
N THR A 86 -1.41 9.58 21.34
CA THR A 86 -1.34 8.92 22.64
C THR A 86 0.14 8.59 22.78
N PHE A 87 0.94 9.26 23.61
CA PHE A 87 0.73 10.23 24.69
C PHE A 87 1.75 11.39 24.55
#